data_AF-A0A6P0HW56-F1
#
_entry.id   AF-A0A6P0HW56-F1
#
_cell.length_a   1.000
_cell.length_b   1.000
_cell.length_c   1.000
_cell.angle_alpha   90.00
_cell.angle_beta   90.00
_cell.angle_gamma   90.00
#
_symmetry.space_group_name_H-M   'P 1'
#
loop_
_entity.id
_entity.type
_entity.pdbx_description
1 polymer ?
#
loop_
_entity_poly.entity_id
_entity_poly.type
_entity_poly.pdbx_seq_one_letter_code
_entity_poly.pdbx_strand_id
1 'polypeptide(L)'
;MKRPSLAILFGIIAIILFANPLRVLAQPQNLNLTPEQKTQWEEIRTQTKAQIQNILAPEQQKQFQILTSQGERRREAIQQLNLSEEQKTQVREIIQSSRPQMRNVLTEEQLEQFRLKVIAQGENLNLTPEQKTQSEEIRVQTKAQIQNILTSEQQEQFQTLTSQGERRREAIKQLNLSGEQKTQMREIMQSLRQKIANVLTEEQLGQFRLRVLAQIENLNLTPEQKTQWEEIRAQTKAQIQNILTPEQQEQFQTFTSQAQQRREAIKQLNFSGEQKTQVREIMQSSRQQIANVLTEEQREQFRQQRQIRRPKNQ
;
A
#
# COMPACT_ATOMS: atom_id res chain seq x y z
N MET A 1 -24.13 -19.71 7.52
CA MET A 1 -23.27 -18.70 8.18
C MET A 1 -21.95 -18.53 7.41
N LYS A 2 -21.79 -17.46 6.62
CA LYS A 2 -20.57 -17.18 5.84
C LYS A 2 -19.59 -16.40 6.73
N ARG A 3 -18.40 -16.96 7.01
CA ARG A 3 -17.36 -16.30 7.81
C ARG A 3 -16.44 -15.45 6.90
N PRO A 4 -16.04 -14.22 7.29
CA PRO A 4 -15.16 -13.39 6.48
C PRO A 4 -13.70 -13.85 6.58
N SER A 5 -13.07 -14.05 5.42
CA SER A 5 -11.67 -14.48 5.24
C SER A 5 -10.69 -13.33 5.50
N LEU A 6 -9.76 -13.53 6.44
CA LEU A 6 -8.69 -12.58 6.84
C LEU A 6 -7.66 -12.33 5.71
N ALA A 7 -7.62 -11.10 5.18
CA ALA A 7 -6.71 -10.63 4.12
C ALA A 7 -5.54 -9.75 4.64
N ILE A 8 -4.83 -10.20 5.68
CA ILE A 8 -3.93 -9.32 6.47
C ILE A 8 -2.47 -9.25 5.99
N LEU A 9 -1.94 -10.17 5.19
CA LEU A 9 -0.50 -10.10 4.84
C LEU A 9 -0.20 -9.39 3.50
N PHE A 10 -1.17 -8.73 2.88
CA PHE A 10 -1.05 -8.13 1.54
C PHE A 10 -0.67 -6.64 1.54
N GLY A 11 -0.47 -6.02 2.71
CA GLY A 11 -0.39 -4.56 2.83
C GLY A 11 0.98 -3.96 2.51
N ILE A 12 2.09 -4.55 2.96
CA ILE A 12 3.29 -3.73 3.20
C ILE A 12 4.11 -3.46 1.92
N ILE A 13 4.25 -4.41 0.99
CA ILE A 13 4.96 -4.16 -0.30
C ILE A 13 4.20 -3.08 -1.10
N ALA A 14 2.87 -3.15 -1.10
CA ALA A 14 2.03 -2.16 -1.77
C ALA A 14 1.98 -0.81 -1.04
N ILE A 15 2.15 -0.75 0.29
CA ILE A 15 2.11 0.53 1.02
C ILE A 15 3.34 1.38 0.72
N ILE A 16 4.54 0.78 0.65
CA ILE A 16 5.80 1.51 0.38
C ILE A 16 5.87 1.93 -1.10
N LEU A 17 5.50 1.03 -2.02
CA LEU A 17 5.55 1.27 -3.47
C LEU A 17 4.34 2.02 -4.03
N PHE A 18 3.40 2.52 -3.22
CA PHE A 18 2.29 3.32 -3.74
C PHE A 18 2.00 4.58 -2.92
N ALA A 19 2.92 4.99 -2.04
CA ALA A 19 2.94 6.36 -1.53
C ALA A 19 2.98 7.31 -2.73
N ASN A 20 2.00 8.21 -2.80
CA ASN A 20 1.90 9.20 -3.86
C ASN A 20 3.03 10.23 -3.65
N PRO A 21 4.10 10.26 -4.48
CA PRO A 21 5.25 11.15 -4.25
C PRO A 21 4.84 12.62 -4.20
N LEU A 22 3.68 12.94 -4.77
CA LEU A 22 3.12 14.28 -4.82
C LEU A 22 2.61 14.82 -3.47
N ARG A 23 2.45 13.99 -2.41
CA ARG A 23 2.14 14.52 -1.06
C ARG A 23 3.28 15.38 -0.50
N VAL A 24 4.51 15.18 -0.96
CA VAL A 24 5.72 15.85 -0.45
C VAL A 24 6.06 17.13 -1.23
N LEU A 25 5.49 17.34 -2.42
CA LEU A 25 5.61 18.62 -3.18
C LEU A 25 4.96 19.82 -2.47
N ALA A 26 4.22 19.56 -1.39
CA ALA A 26 3.65 20.60 -0.54
C ALA A 26 4.70 21.32 0.33
N GLN A 27 5.94 20.83 0.43
CA GLN A 27 6.99 21.47 1.25
C GLN A 27 8.37 21.47 0.54
N PRO A 28 8.62 22.46 -0.33
CA PRO A 28 9.89 22.62 -1.06
C PRO A 28 11.07 23.00 -0.17
N GLN A 29 10.85 23.37 1.10
CA GLN A 29 11.89 23.82 2.04
C GLN A 29 13.02 22.79 2.25
N ASN A 30 12.77 21.55 1.86
CA ASN A 30 13.67 20.42 1.98
C ASN A 30 14.46 20.09 0.70
N LEU A 31 14.29 20.89 -0.34
CA LEU A 31 15.03 20.85 -1.60
C LEU A 31 15.92 22.10 -1.65
N ASN A 32 17.17 21.94 -2.07
CA ASN A 32 18.11 23.06 -2.27
C ASN A 32 17.70 23.87 -3.51
N LEU A 33 16.57 24.56 -3.41
CA LEU A 33 16.02 25.36 -4.49
C LEU A 33 16.74 26.69 -4.60
N THR A 34 16.95 27.08 -5.86
CA THR A 34 17.37 28.41 -6.29
C THR A 34 16.35 29.48 -5.83
N PRO A 35 16.76 30.74 -5.58
CA PRO A 35 15.82 31.83 -5.29
C PRO A 35 14.75 32.01 -6.38
N GLU A 36 15.12 31.87 -7.63
CA GLU A 36 14.21 31.94 -8.79
C GLU A 36 13.20 30.80 -8.76
N GLN A 37 13.65 29.56 -8.48
CA GLN A 37 12.77 28.41 -8.33
C GLN A 37 11.78 28.58 -7.18
N LYS A 38 12.22 29.11 -6.04
CA LYS A 38 11.33 29.41 -4.90
C LYS A 38 10.25 30.41 -5.31
N THR A 39 10.64 31.46 -6.02
CA THR A 39 9.73 32.51 -6.52
C THR A 39 8.70 31.91 -7.48
N GLN A 40 9.12 31.12 -8.48
CA GLN A 40 8.20 30.44 -9.41
C GLN A 40 7.24 29.50 -8.68
N TRP A 41 7.71 28.81 -7.65
CA TRP A 41 6.85 27.92 -6.85
C TRP A 41 5.81 28.70 -6.04
N GLU A 42 6.20 29.81 -5.44
CA GLU A 42 5.28 30.70 -4.73
C GLU A 42 4.26 31.33 -5.67
N GLU A 43 4.66 31.69 -6.87
CA GLU A 43 3.76 32.18 -7.92
C GLU A 43 2.72 31.12 -8.30
N ILE A 44 3.15 29.89 -8.63
CA ILE A 44 2.23 28.79 -8.95
C ILE A 44 1.29 28.52 -7.77
N ARG A 45 1.79 28.55 -6.53
CA ARG A 45 0.96 28.35 -5.33
C ARG A 45 -0.08 29.45 -5.17
N THR A 46 0.31 30.69 -5.36
CA THR A 46 -0.55 31.87 -5.26
C THR A 46 -1.62 31.85 -6.35
N GLN A 47 -1.23 31.57 -7.59
CA GLN A 47 -2.15 31.41 -8.71
C GLN A 47 -3.16 30.28 -8.46
N THR A 48 -2.67 29.10 -8.03
CA THR A 48 -3.54 27.97 -7.71
C THR A 48 -4.51 28.32 -6.56
N LYS A 49 -4.04 29.06 -5.55
CA LYS A 49 -4.88 29.52 -4.43
C LYS A 49 -5.97 30.48 -4.91
N ALA A 50 -5.62 31.45 -5.76
CA ALA A 50 -6.58 32.40 -6.33
C ALA A 50 -7.63 31.71 -7.19
N GLN A 51 -7.22 30.77 -8.05
CA GLN A 51 -8.16 29.96 -8.85
C GLN A 51 -9.14 29.18 -7.97
N ILE A 52 -8.65 28.57 -6.88
CA ILE A 52 -9.52 27.90 -5.91
C ILE A 52 -10.47 28.89 -5.25
N GLN A 53 -10.00 30.07 -4.84
CA GLN A 53 -10.87 31.08 -4.23
C GLN A 53 -12.00 31.51 -5.17
N ASN A 54 -11.72 31.66 -6.47
CA ASN A 54 -12.70 32.12 -7.46
C ASN A 54 -13.89 31.16 -7.66
N ILE A 55 -13.75 29.88 -7.32
CA ILE A 55 -14.82 28.88 -7.42
C ILE A 55 -15.57 28.65 -6.09
N LEU A 56 -15.11 29.28 -5.01
CA LEU A 56 -15.74 29.21 -3.69
C LEU A 56 -16.81 30.30 -3.54
N ALA A 57 -17.89 29.99 -2.81
CA ALA A 57 -18.85 30.98 -2.37
C ALA A 57 -18.20 31.98 -1.38
N PRO A 58 -18.74 33.21 -1.22
CA PRO A 58 -18.11 34.24 -0.37
C PRO A 58 -17.82 33.80 1.07
N GLU A 59 -18.71 32.99 1.67
CA GLU A 59 -18.51 32.44 3.02
C GLU A 59 -17.38 31.40 3.06
N GLN A 60 -17.34 30.50 2.07
CA GLN A 60 -16.28 29.50 1.92
C GLN A 60 -14.92 30.17 1.66
N GLN A 61 -14.88 31.29 0.90
CA GLN A 61 -13.67 32.07 0.68
C GLN A 61 -13.10 32.62 1.99
N LYS A 62 -13.96 33.20 2.85
CA LYS A 62 -13.56 33.68 4.18
C LYS A 62 -13.03 32.55 5.04
N GLN A 63 -13.74 31.42 5.11
CA GLN A 63 -13.29 30.25 5.87
C GLN A 63 -11.95 29.73 5.35
N PHE A 64 -11.80 29.61 4.04
CA PHE A 64 -10.55 29.16 3.42
C PHE A 64 -9.38 30.12 3.68
N GLN A 65 -9.62 31.43 3.68
CA GLN A 65 -8.61 32.42 4.06
C GLN A 65 -8.20 32.27 5.53
N ILE A 66 -9.15 32.11 6.44
CA ILE A 66 -8.87 31.89 7.88
C ILE A 66 -8.00 30.64 8.06
N LEU A 67 -8.43 29.49 7.54
CA LEU A 67 -7.72 28.22 7.68
C LEU A 67 -6.29 28.32 7.11
N THR A 68 -6.13 28.93 5.93
CA THR A 68 -4.79 29.11 5.34
C THR A 68 -3.93 30.14 6.07
N SER A 69 -4.51 31.15 6.73
CA SER A 69 -3.78 32.12 7.56
C SER A 69 -3.30 31.53 8.89
N GLN A 70 -4.00 30.52 9.40
CA GLN A 70 -3.64 29.78 10.62
C GLN A 70 -2.52 28.74 10.37
N GLY A 71 -1.93 28.72 9.17
CA GLY A 71 -0.87 27.79 8.82
C GLY A 71 -1.36 26.40 8.43
N GLU A 72 -2.68 26.17 8.31
CA GLU A 72 -3.18 24.89 7.82
C GLU A 72 -2.72 24.66 6.37
N ARG A 73 -2.45 23.39 6.06
CA ARG A 73 -2.11 23.03 4.68
C ARG A 73 -3.35 23.24 3.82
N ARG A 74 -3.17 23.83 2.64
CA ARG A 74 -4.25 24.08 1.66
C ARG A 74 -5.20 22.89 1.47
N ARG A 75 -4.67 21.66 1.47
CA ARG A 75 -5.47 20.44 1.33
C ARG A 75 -6.41 20.21 2.52
N GLU A 76 -5.93 20.41 3.73
CA GLU A 76 -6.72 20.27 4.96
C GLU A 76 -7.79 21.35 4.99
N ALA A 77 -7.41 22.60 4.67
CA ALA A 77 -8.35 23.71 4.57
C ALA A 77 -9.50 23.40 3.61
N ILE A 78 -9.21 22.89 2.40
CA ILE A 78 -10.22 22.48 1.41
C ILE A 78 -11.14 21.37 1.94
N GLN A 79 -10.60 20.41 2.68
CA GLN A 79 -11.38 19.29 3.23
C GLN A 79 -12.36 19.73 4.31
N GLN A 80 -12.08 20.84 4.99
CA GLN A 80 -12.97 21.44 5.99
C GLN A 80 -14.06 22.31 5.38
N LEU A 81 -13.96 22.64 4.09
CA LEU A 81 -15.01 23.37 3.38
C LEU A 81 -16.14 22.40 2.99
N ASN A 82 -17.38 22.81 3.22
CA ASN A 82 -18.56 22.11 2.72
C ASN A 82 -18.75 22.39 1.22
N LEU A 83 -17.85 21.85 0.39
CA LEU A 83 -17.86 22.04 -1.06
C LEU A 83 -18.96 21.21 -1.73
N SER A 84 -19.60 21.78 -2.76
CA SER A 84 -20.45 21.00 -3.68
C SER A 84 -19.60 20.02 -4.51
N GLU A 85 -20.23 19.00 -5.11
CA GLU A 85 -19.51 18.06 -5.97
C GLU A 85 -18.87 18.74 -7.18
N GLU A 86 -19.54 19.74 -7.76
CA GLU A 86 -18.98 20.56 -8.84
C GLU A 86 -17.73 21.33 -8.40
N GLN A 87 -17.80 22.00 -7.23
CA GLN A 87 -16.64 22.70 -6.67
C GLN A 87 -15.48 21.74 -6.38
N LYS A 88 -15.75 20.55 -5.83
CA LYS A 88 -14.72 19.53 -5.58
C LYS A 88 -14.02 19.12 -6.88
N THR A 89 -14.77 18.98 -7.97
CA THR A 89 -14.24 18.66 -9.29
C THR A 89 -13.36 19.80 -9.82
N GLN A 90 -13.83 21.05 -9.78
CA GLN A 90 -13.04 22.21 -10.23
C GLN A 90 -11.78 22.41 -9.40
N VAL A 91 -11.85 22.29 -8.06
CA VAL A 91 -10.68 22.32 -7.17
C VAL A 91 -9.68 21.23 -7.56
N ARG A 92 -10.17 20.03 -7.90
CA ARG A 92 -9.32 18.90 -8.31
C ARG A 92 -8.60 19.21 -9.62
N GLU A 93 -9.30 19.75 -10.61
CA GLU A 93 -8.72 20.15 -11.89
C GLU A 93 -7.64 21.21 -11.73
N ILE A 94 -7.91 22.25 -10.93
CA ILE A 94 -6.94 23.31 -10.59
C ILE A 94 -5.70 22.71 -9.91
N ILE A 95 -5.88 21.80 -8.95
CA ILE A 95 -4.75 21.14 -8.29
C ILE A 95 -4.00 20.22 -9.29
N GLN A 96 -4.70 19.54 -10.18
CA GLN A 96 -4.09 18.65 -11.16
C GLN A 96 -3.26 19.42 -12.19
N SER A 97 -3.75 20.56 -12.68
CA SER A 97 -3.05 21.40 -13.66
C SER A 97 -1.84 22.13 -13.06
N SER A 98 -1.88 22.50 -11.78
CA SER A 98 -0.73 23.12 -11.09
C SER A 98 0.46 22.16 -10.88
N ARG A 99 0.24 20.85 -10.88
CA ARG A 99 1.29 19.84 -10.62
C ARG A 99 2.40 19.80 -11.66
N PRO A 100 2.12 19.69 -12.98
CA PRO A 100 3.18 19.74 -13.99
C PRO A 100 3.93 21.06 -13.98
N GLN A 101 3.26 22.19 -13.68
CA GLN A 101 3.94 23.48 -13.53
C GLN A 101 4.96 23.43 -12.39
N MET A 102 4.58 22.96 -11.20
CA MET A 102 5.52 22.82 -10.08
C MET A 102 6.64 21.82 -10.39
N ARG A 103 6.37 20.78 -11.17
CA ARG A 103 7.39 19.81 -11.60
C ARG A 103 8.41 20.47 -12.52
N ASN A 104 7.98 21.31 -13.46
CA ASN A 104 8.85 21.95 -14.44
C ASN A 104 9.77 23.02 -13.83
N VAL A 105 9.48 23.48 -12.61
CA VAL A 105 10.39 24.36 -11.84
C VAL A 105 11.62 23.61 -11.35
N LEU A 106 11.50 22.30 -11.13
CA LEU A 106 12.60 21.46 -10.65
C LEU A 106 13.53 21.04 -11.79
N THR A 107 14.83 20.99 -11.51
CA THR A 107 15.77 20.29 -12.40
C THR A 107 15.52 18.78 -12.34
N GLU A 108 15.95 18.04 -13.36
CA GLU A 108 15.89 16.56 -13.35
C GLU A 108 16.65 15.98 -12.14
N GLU A 109 17.78 16.57 -11.76
CA GLU A 109 18.53 16.16 -10.57
C GLU A 109 17.72 16.40 -9.28
N GLN A 110 17.08 17.56 -9.12
CA GLN A 110 16.23 17.84 -7.95
C GLN A 110 14.99 16.96 -7.91
N LEU A 111 14.41 16.64 -9.08
CA LEU A 111 13.31 15.68 -9.20
C LEU A 111 13.74 14.28 -8.74
N GLU A 112 14.96 13.88 -9.11
CA GLU A 112 15.52 12.60 -8.71
C GLU A 112 15.86 12.59 -7.22
N GLN A 113 16.48 13.63 -6.67
CA GLN A 113 16.67 13.78 -5.22
C GLN A 113 15.34 13.73 -4.46
N PHE A 114 14.29 14.36 -5.01
CA PHE A 114 12.95 14.31 -4.45
C PHE A 114 12.37 12.90 -4.46
N ARG A 115 12.47 12.16 -5.58
CA ARG A 115 12.08 10.76 -5.67
C ARG A 115 12.84 9.91 -4.66
N LEU A 116 14.16 10.07 -4.61
CA LEU A 116 15.03 9.36 -3.69
C LEU A 116 14.65 9.64 -2.23
N LYS A 117 14.26 10.88 -1.88
CA LYS A 117 13.84 11.29 -0.54
C LYS A 117 12.44 10.80 -0.17
N VAL A 118 11.49 10.75 -1.10
CA VAL A 118 10.17 10.11 -0.88
C VAL A 118 10.35 8.61 -0.66
N ILE A 119 11.22 7.97 -1.44
CA ILE A 119 11.54 6.55 -1.29
C ILE A 119 12.31 6.32 0.02
N ALA A 120 13.23 7.23 0.36
CA ALA A 120 13.92 7.24 1.65
C ALA A 120 12.95 7.50 2.80
N GLN A 121 11.88 8.29 2.69
CA GLN A 121 10.88 8.38 3.77
C GLN A 121 10.00 7.11 3.92
N GLY A 122 10.02 6.22 2.93
CA GLY A 122 9.64 4.81 3.08
C GLY A 122 10.73 3.96 3.75
N GLU A 123 11.69 4.64 4.39
CA GLU A 123 12.93 4.18 4.99
C GLU A 123 12.64 2.91 5.73
N ASN A 124 13.43 1.91 5.35
CA ASN A 124 14.17 1.04 6.26
C ASN A 124 14.77 -0.12 5.39
N LEU A 125 14.47 -0.25 4.09
CA LEU A 125 15.05 -1.31 3.22
C LEU A 125 16.42 -1.00 2.58
N ASN A 126 17.05 0.16 2.83
CA ASN A 126 18.35 0.55 2.22
C ASN A 126 18.49 0.14 0.74
N LEU A 127 17.54 0.55 -0.11
CA LEU A 127 17.58 0.26 -1.54
C LEU A 127 18.67 1.08 -2.24
N THR A 128 19.44 0.46 -3.15
CA THR A 128 20.40 1.18 -4.01
C THR A 128 19.66 2.09 -5.00
N PRO A 129 20.33 3.12 -5.57
CA PRO A 129 19.72 3.97 -6.61
C PRO A 129 19.13 3.17 -7.78
N GLU A 130 19.83 2.14 -8.26
CA GLU A 130 19.39 1.28 -9.36
C GLU A 130 18.12 0.51 -8.97
N GLN A 131 18.07 -0.05 -7.76
CA GLN A 131 16.89 -0.75 -7.25
C GLN A 131 15.68 0.18 -7.12
N LYS A 132 15.91 1.44 -6.75
CA LYS A 132 14.85 2.47 -6.68
C LYS A 132 14.30 2.78 -8.07
N THR A 133 15.18 2.97 -9.05
CA THR A 133 14.80 3.20 -10.45
C THR A 133 13.98 2.04 -11.01
N GLN A 134 14.47 0.80 -10.85
CA GLN A 134 13.76 -0.41 -11.29
C GLN A 134 12.39 -0.56 -10.60
N SER A 135 12.33 -0.29 -9.29
CA SER A 135 11.07 -0.33 -8.54
C SER A 135 10.06 0.70 -9.05
N GLU A 136 10.50 1.91 -9.41
CA GLU A 136 9.62 2.94 -9.97
C GLU A 136 9.15 2.59 -11.39
N GLU A 137 10.03 2.03 -12.23
CA GLU A 137 9.64 1.54 -13.55
C GLU A 137 8.57 0.46 -13.44
N ILE A 138 8.77 -0.53 -12.57
CA ILE A 138 7.79 -1.58 -12.28
C ILE A 138 6.46 -0.96 -11.82
N ARG A 139 6.49 0.10 -11.00
CA ARG A 139 5.27 0.79 -10.56
C ARG A 139 4.54 1.48 -11.71
N VAL A 140 5.25 2.19 -12.58
CA VAL A 140 4.68 2.90 -13.74
C VAL A 140 4.05 1.89 -14.71
N GLN A 141 4.78 0.82 -15.05
CA GLN A 141 4.28 -0.26 -15.89
C GLN A 141 3.02 -0.90 -15.29
N THR A 142 3.07 -1.24 -14.00
CA THR A 142 1.93 -1.86 -13.29
C THR A 142 0.71 -0.94 -13.30
N LYS A 143 0.91 0.38 -13.11
CA LYS A 143 -0.18 1.36 -13.16
C LYS A 143 -0.82 1.40 -14.54
N ALA A 144 -0.03 1.40 -15.61
CA ALA A 144 -0.54 1.39 -16.97
C ALA A 144 -1.35 0.11 -17.27
N GLN A 145 -0.84 -1.06 -16.86
CA GLN A 145 -1.58 -2.33 -16.99
C GLN A 145 -2.92 -2.32 -16.25
N ILE A 146 -2.94 -1.78 -15.02
CA ILE A 146 -4.19 -1.61 -14.26
C ILE A 146 -5.16 -0.68 -14.99
N GLN A 147 -4.68 0.44 -15.54
CA GLN A 147 -5.55 1.36 -16.28
C GLN A 147 -6.18 0.68 -17.51
N ASN A 148 -5.40 -0.11 -18.24
CA ASN A 148 -5.88 -0.78 -19.46
C ASN A 148 -6.98 -1.82 -19.22
N ILE A 149 -7.09 -2.39 -18.01
CA ILE A 149 -8.15 -3.35 -17.68
C ILE A 149 -9.41 -2.69 -17.11
N LEU A 150 -9.35 -1.41 -16.74
CA LEU A 150 -10.49 -0.66 -16.20
C LEU A 150 -11.24 0.06 -17.34
N THR A 151 -12.57 0.09 -17.25
CA THR A 151 -13.38 0.94 -18.13
C THR A 151 -13.13 2.42 -17.83
N SER A 152 -13.47 3.32 -18.76
CA SER A 152 -13.31 4.77 -18.54
C SER A 152 -14.02 5.25 -17.27
N GLU A 153 -15.24 4.77 -17.01
CA GLU A 153 -15.99 5.08 -15.78
C GLU A 153 -15.27 4.57 -14.52
N GLN A 154 -14.76 3.33 -14.53
CA GLN A 154 -14.01 2.77 -13.41
C GLN A 154 -12.69 3.51 -13.17
N GLN A 155 -12.02 3.98 -14.23
CA GLN A 155 -10.81 4.80 -14.11
C GLN A 155 -11.12 6.13 -13.43
N GLU A 156 -12.22 6.79 -13.79
CA GLU A 156 -12.66 8.04 -13.16
C GLU A 156 -13.03 7.82 -11.69
N GLN A 157 -13.79 6.78 -11.40
CA GLN A 157 -14.13 6.40 -10.02
C GLN A 157 -12.86 6.13 -9.20
N PHE A 158 -11.91 5.38 -9.75
CA PHE A 158 -10.64 5.10 -9.10
C PHE A 158 -9.81 6.37 -8.85
N GLN A 159 -9.76 7.29 -9.82
CA GLN A 159 -9.10 8.59 -9.65
C GLN A 159 -9.78 9.43 -8.56
N THR A 160 -11.10 9.44 -8.52
CA THR A 160 -11.89 10.13 -7.50
C THR A 160 -11.57 9.60 -6.11
N LEU A 161 -11.69 8.30 -5.88
CA LEU A 161 -11.40 7.65 -4.60
C LEU A 161 -9.96 7.92 -4.14
N THR A 162 -8.99 7.78 -5.03
CA THR A 162 -7.57 8.05 -4.68
C THR A 162 -7.28 9.52 -4.43
N SER A 163 -8.01 10.44 -5.08
CA SER A 163 -7.91 11.88 -4.82
C SER A 163 -8.46 12.27 -3.45
N GLN A 164 -9.54 11.60 -3.01
CA GLN A 164 -10.13 11.71 -1.67
C GLN A 164 -9.19 11.17 -0.57
N GLY A 165 -8.05 10.60 -0.96
CA GLY A 165 -7.05 10.10 -0.03
C GLY A 165 -7.26 8.66 0.37
N GLU A 166 -8.23 7.97 -0.26
CA GLU A 166 -8.35 6.54 -0.09
C GLU A 166 -7.07 5.84 -0.53
N ARG A 167 -6.73 4.78 0.20
CA ARG A 167 -5.64 3.90 -0.21
C ARG A 167 -6.08 3.20 -1.49
N ARG A 168 -5.22 3.18 -2.51
CA ARG A 168 -5.49 2.53 -3.82
C ARG A 168 -6.10 1.13 -3.70
N ARG A 169 -5.64 0.34 -2.71
CA ARG A 169 -6.19 -1.00 -2.47
C ARG A 169 -7.67 -0.98 -2.09
N GLU A 170 -8.09 -0.02 -1.26
CA GLU A 170 -9.50 0.13 -0.90
C GLU A 170 -10.28 0.71 -2.08
N ALA A 171 -9.73 1.69 -2.79
CA ALA A 171 -10.34 2.22 -4.01
C ALA A 171 -10.63 1.12 -5.04
N ILE A 172 -9.68 0.20 -5.29
CA ILE A 172 -9.88 -0.94 -6.21
C ILE A 172 -11.00 -1.88 -5.73
N LYS A 173 -11.16 -2.10 -4.42
CA LYS A 173 -12.22 -2.97 -3.90
C LYS A 173 -13.62 -2.35 -4.08
N GLN A 174 -13.69 -1.03 -4.10
CA GLN A 174 -14.94 -0.29 -4.34
C GLN A 174 -15.32 -0.24 -5.81
N LEU A 175 -14.39 -0.59 -6.72
CA LEU A 175 -14.73 -0.76 -8.13
C LEU A 175 -15.56 -2.04 -8.30
N ASN A 176 -16.65 -1.92 -9.05
CA ASN A 176 -17.49 -3.06 -9.45
C ASN A 176 -16.79 -3.88 -10.56
N LEU A 177 -15.65 -4.48 -10.25
CA LEU A 177 -14.86 -5.25 -11.22
C LEU A 177 -15.57 -6.54 -11.63
N SER A 178 -15.56 -6.82 -12.93
CA SER A 178 -16.02 -8.09 -13.49
C SER A 178 -15.15 -9.28 -13.01
N GLY A 179 -15.64 -10.50 -13.21
CA GLY A 179 -14.87 -11.71 -12.87
C GLY A 179 -13.54 -11.78 -13.60
N GLU A 180 -13.53 -11.41 -14.89
CA GLU A 180 -12.33 -11.38 -15.73
C GLU A 180 -11.35 -10.28 -15.29
N GLN A 181 -11.84 -9.07 -15.04
CA GLN A 181 -11.00 -7.97 -14.52
C GLN A 181 -10.34 -8.33 -13.19
N LYS A 182 -11.07 -9.03 -12.29
CA LYS A 182 -10.50 -9.53 -11.03
C LYS A 182 -9.41 -10.58 -11.24
N THR A 183 -9.48 -11.37 -12.31
CA THR A 183 -8.44 -12.34 -12.67
C THR A 183 -7.21 -11.63 -13.21
N GLN A 184 -7.37 -10.74 -14.20
CA GLN A 184 -6.28 -9.93 -14.73
C GLN A 184 -5.59 -9.09 -13.65
N MET A 185 -6.37 -8.48 -12.75
CA MET A 185 -5.84 -7.74 -11.60
C MET A 185 -4.98 -8.62 -10.69
N ARG A 186 -5.38 -9.88 -10.46
CA ARG A 186 -4.59 -10.83 -9.66
C ARG A 186 -3.26 -11.15 -10.36
N GLU A 187 -3.28 -11.37 -11.67
CA GLU A 187 -2.10 -11.66 -12.48
C GLU A 187 -1.14 -10.47 -12.50
N ILE A 188 -1.63 -9.25 -12.70
CA ILE A 188 -0.84 -8.02 -12.63
C ILE A 188 -0.18 -7.88 -11.26
N MET A 189 -0.94 -8.13 -10.18
CA MET A 189 -0.41 -8.04 -8.81
C MET A 189 0.60 -9.15 -8.49
N GLN A 190 0.45 -10.34 -9.08
CA GLN A 190 1.43 -11.43 -8.94
C GLN A 190 2.72 -11.10 -9.70
N SER A 191 2.60 -10.60 -10.93
CA SER A 191 3.73 -10.13 -11.73
C SER A 191 4.50 -9.01 -11.04
N LEU A 192 3.79 -8.00 -10.53
CA LEU A 192 4.37 -6.92 -9.72
C LEU A 192 5.22 -7.47 -8.57
N ARG A 193 4.69 -8.44 -7.81
CA ARG A 193 5.42 -9.03 -6.68
C ARG A 193 6.67 -9.74 -7.12
N GLN A 194 6.61 -10.52 -8.20
CA GLN A 194 7.77 -11.23 -8.73
C GLN A 194 8.85 -10.24 -9.19
N LYS A 195 8.45 -9.21 -9.96
CA LYS A 195 9.37 -8.19 -10.43
C LYS A 195 10.04 -7.46 -9.27
N ILE A 196 9.29 -7.07 -8.24
CA ILE A 196 9.85 -6.43 -7.04
C ILE A 196 10.76 -7.39 -6.26
N ALA A 197 10.39 -8.67 -6.11
CA ALA A 197 11.23 -9.65 -5.43
C ALA A 197 12.59 -9.81 -6.14
N ASN A 198 12.61 -9.77 -7.48
CA ASN A 198 13.83 -9.85 -8.27
C ASN A 198 14.71 -8.58 -8.16
N VAL A 199 14.15 -7.44 -7.77
CA VAL A 199 14.91 -6.20 -7.56
C VAL A 199 15.59 -6.18 -6.19
N LEU A 200 15.02 -6.86 -5.19
CA LEU A 200 15.52 -6.87 -3.82
C LEU A 200 16.58 -7.97 -3.63
N THR A 201 17.59 -7.71 -2.80
CA THR A 201 18.51 -8.76 -2.35
C THR A 201 17.80 -9.71 -1.38
N GLU A 202 18.32 -10.94 -1.22
CA GLU A 202 17.79 -11.89 -0.23
C GLU A 202 17.81 -11.31 1.19
N GLU A 203 18.82 -10.52 1.53
CA GLU A 203 18.88 -9.82 2.81
C GLU A 203 17.76 -8.78 2.95
N GLN A 204 17.54 -7.94 1.93
CA GLN A 204 16.45 -6.95 1.93
C GLN A 204 15.07 -7.62 1.96
N LEU A 205 14.92 -8.76 1.27
CA LEU A 205 13.73 -9.58 1.32
C LEU A 205 13.53 -10.20 2.70
N GLY A 206 14.63 -10.62 3.34
CA GLY A 206 14.70 -11.05 4.74
C GLY A 206 14.27 -9.94 5.69
N GLN A 207 14.81 -8.73 5.55
CA GLN A 207 14.40 -7.55 6.33
C GLN A 207 12.93 -7.19 6.09
N PHE A 208 12.44 -7.34 4.86
CA PHE A 208 11.03 -7.13 4.54
C PHE A 208 10.14 -8.16 5.24
N ARG A 209 10.53 -9.44 5.22
CA ARG A 209 9.87 -10.51 5.97
C ARG A 209 9.92 -10.20 7.46
N LEU A 210 11.08 -9.82 7.98
CA LEU A 210 11.27 -9.41 9.37
C LEU A 210 10.44 -8.19 9.73
N ARG A 211 10.13 -7.25 8.83
CA ARG A 211 9.19 -6.15 9.10
C ARG A 211 7.73 -6.54 9.11
N VAL A 212 7.35 -7.46 8.23
CA VAL A 212 6.03 -8.10 8.32
C VAL A 212 5.91 -8.82 9.67
N LEU A 213 7.02 -9.41 10.15
CA LEU A 213 7.16 -9.94 11.49
C LEU A 213 7.33 -8.84 12.56
N ALA A 214 7.85 -7.65 12.26
CA ALA A 214 8.03 -6.55 13.20
C ALA A 214 6.70 -5.83 13.49
N GLN A 215 5.78 -5.84 12.53
CA GLN A 215 4.39 -5.55 12.82
C GLN A 215 3.76 -6.56 13.80
N ILE A 216 4.37 -7.74 13.95
CA ILE A 216 4.12 -8.67 15.04
C ILE A 216 5.05 -8.38 16.23
N GLU A 217 6.25 -7.81 16.07
CA GLU A 217 7.12 -7.31 17.16
C GLU A 217 6.57 -6.09 17.91
N ASN A 218 5.46 -5.48 17.50
CA ASN A 218 4.66 -4.66 18.43
C ASN A 218 4.17 -5.48 19.65
N LEU A 219 4.33 -6.80 19.62
CA LEU A 219 4.15 -7.70 20.76
C LEU A 219 5.43 -7.84 21.61
N ASN A 220 6.56 -7.20 21.28
CA ASN A 220 7.84 -7.31 21.98
C ASN A 220 8.24 -8.79 22.24
N LEU A 221 8.27 -9.60 21.17
CA LEU A 221 8.59 -11.03 21.30
C LEU A 221 10.06 -11.25 21.73
N THR A 222 10.29 -12.10 22.72
CA THR A 222 11.65 -12.49 23.14
C THR A 222 12.35 -13.31 22.04
N PRO A 223 13.70 -13.40 22.04
CA PRO A 223 14.43 -14.26 21.12
C PRO A 223 13.92 -15.72 21.12
N GLU A 224 13.61 -16.26 22.30
CA GLU A 224 13.11 -17.63 22.48
C GLU A 224 11.73 -17.80 21.84
N GLN A 225 10.83 -16.82 22.03
CA GLN A 225 9.51 -16.82 21.39
C GLN A 225 9.63 -16.78 19.86
N LYS A 226 10.59 -16.01 19.33
CA LYS A 226 10.87 -15.96 17.88
C LYS A 226 11.34 -17.32 17.35
N THR A 227 12.26 -17.97 18.03
CA THR A 227 12.73 -19.32 17.68
C THR A 227 11.59 -20.34 17.70
N GLN A 228 10.76 -20.35 18.75
CA GLN A 228 9.60 -21.23 18.83
C GLN A 228 8.59 -20.99 17.70
N TRP A 229 8.41 -19.74 17.27
CA TRP A 229 7.55 -19.42 16.13
C TRP A 229 8.07 -19.96 14.81
N GLU A 230 9.37 -19.86 14.57
CA GLU A 230 10.02 -20.42 13.37
C GLU A 230 9.89 -21.93 13.35
N GLU A 231 10.11 -22.58 14.50
CA GLU A 231 9.93 -24.02 14.66
C GLU A 231 8.47 -24.44 14.38
N ILE A 232 7.49 -23.78 15.01
CA ILE A 232 6.07 -24.06 14.75
C ILE A 232 5.76 -23.89 13.26
N ARG A 233 6.30 -22.86 12.59
CA ARG A 233 6.08 -22.66 11.15
C ARG A 233 6.68 -23.76 10.30
N ALA A 234 7.90 -24.21 10.62
CA ALA A 234 8.60 -25.29 9.94
C ALA A 234 7.85 -26.62 10.12
N GLN A 235 7.47 -26.96 11.36
CA GLN A 235 6.67 -28.15 11.67
C GLN A 235 5.33 -28.12 10.95
N THR A 236 4.62 -26.98 11.00
CA THR A 236 3.36 -26.83 10.27
C THR A 236 3.61 -27.05 8.76
N LYS A 237 4.75 -26.58 8.21
CA LYS A 237 5.06 -26.74 6.77
C LYS A 237 5.23 -28.21 6.41
N ALA A 238 6.01 -28.94 7.20
CA ALA A 238 6.20 -30.38 7.05
C ALA A 238 4.87 -31.15 7.15
N GLN A 239 4.04 -30.85 8.16
CA GLN A 239 2.72 -31.48 8.32
C GLN A 239 1.81 -31.26 7.10
N ILE A 240 1.81 -30.04 6.54
CA ILE A 240 1.05 -29.80 5.30
C ILE A 240 1.64 -30.60 4.16
N GLN A 241 2.97 -30.63 3.98
CA GLN A 241 3.59 -31.40 2.89
C GLN A 241 3.24 -32.89 2.96
N ASN A 242 3.16 -33.47 4.15
CA ASN A 242 2.85 -34.90 4.34
C ASN A 242 1.43 -35.29 3.91
N ILE A 243 0.50 -34.36 3.79
CA ILE A 243 -0.87 -34.62 3.32
C ILE A 243 -1.08 -34.29 1.84
N LEU A 244 -0.05 -33.78 1.17
CA LEU A 244 -0.07 -33.47 -0.26
C LEU A 244 0.35 -34.68 -1.10
N THR A 245 -0.20 -34.81 -2.29
CA THR A 245 0.34 -35.74 -3.30
C THR A 245 1.73 -35.28 -3.78
N PRO A 246 2.55 -36.15 -4.36
CA PRO A 246 3.87 -35.76 -4.89
C PRO A 246 3.81 -34.54 -5.83
N GLU A 247 2.82 -34.48 -6.71
CA GLU A 247 2.63 -33.36 -7.65
C GLU A 247 2.24 -32.06 -6.90
N GLN A 248 1.38 -32.17 -5.89
CA GLN A 248 1.01 -31.03 -5.03
C GLN A 248 2.18 -30.57 -4.16
N GLN A 249 3.06 -31.47 -3.73
CA GLN A 249 4.27 -31.12 -2.98
C GLN A 249 5.22 -30.29 -3.82
N GLU A 250 5.44 -30.66 -5.07
CA GLU A 250 6.26 -29.90 -6.02
C GLU A 250 5.67 -28.50 -6.23
N GLN A 251 4.37 -28.41 -6.54
CA GLN A 251 3.67 -27.13 -6.67
C GLN A 251 3.78 -26.28 -5.39
N PHE A 252 3.60 -26.90 -4.22
CA PHE A 252 3.72 -26.23 -2.94
C PHE A 252 5.14 -25.72 -2.69
N GLN A 253 6.17 -26.49 -3.05
CA GLN A 253 7.57 -26.07 -2.95
C GLN A 253 7.83 -24.87 -3.88
N THR A 254 7.40 -24.93 -5.14
CA THR A 254 7.50 -23.83 -6.10
C THR A 254 6.81 -22.56 -5.60
N PHE A 255 5.59 -22.68 -5.07
CA PHE A 255 4.88 -21.52 -4.53
C PHE A 255 5.57 -20.97 -3.27
N THR A 256 6.10 -21.83 -2.39
CA THR A 256 6.78 -21.35 -1.18
C THR A 256 8.19 -20.80 -1.44
N SER A 257 8.89 -21.24 -2.50
CA SER A 257 10.21 -20.73 -2.87
C SER A 257 10.13 -19.38 -3.61
N GLN A 258 9.08 -19.14 -4.40
CA GLN A 258 8.84 -17.86 -5.11
C GLN A 258 8.40 -16.69 -4.20
N ALA A 259 8.66 -16.77 -2.89
CA ALA A 259 8.16 -15.85 -1.87
C ALA A 259 6.63 -15.64 -1.91
N GLN A 260 5.87 -16.52 -2.58
CA GLN A 260 4.41 -16.45 -2.54
C GLN A 260 3.93 -16.86 -1.16
N GLN A 261 2.95 -16.12 -0.66
CA GLN A 261 2.44 -16.34 0.69
C GLN A 261 1.87 -17.75 0.77
N ARG A 262 2.36 -18.54 1.73
CA ARG A 262 1.91 -19.91 2.04
C ARG A 262 0.40 -20.12 1.97
N ARG A 263 -0.40 -19.10 2.32
CA ARG A 263 -1.87 -19.15 2.22
C ARG A 263 -2.41 -19.14 0.80
N GLU A 264 -1.79 -18.40 -0.11
CA GLU A 264 -2.18 -18.39 -1.53
C GLU A 264 -1.72 -19.67 -2.21
N ALA A 265 -0.52 -20.17 -1.90
CA ALA A 265 -0.07 -21.50 -2.30
C ALA A 265 -1.12 -22.56 -1.93
N ILE A 266 -1.55 -22.57 -0.67
CA ILE A 266 -2.61 -23.45 -0.16
C ILE A 266 -3.95 -23.27 -0.90
N LYS A 267 -4.32 -22.07 -1.33
CA LYS A 267 -5.58 -21.86 -2.07
C LYS A 267 -5.51 -22.31 -3.53
N GLN A 268 -4.32 -22.25 -4.12
CA GLN A 268 -4.09 -22.62 -5.52
C GLN A 268 -3.97 -24.14 -5.69
N LEU A 269 -3.63 -24.86 -4.62
CA LEU A 269 -3.65 -26.31 -4.61
C LEU A 269 -5.10 -26.82 -4.65
N ASN A 270 -5.38 -27.68 -5.62
CA ASN A 270 -6.66 -28.36 -5.79
C ASN A 270 -6.83 -29.48 -4.74
N PHE A 271 -7.01 -29.09 -3.47
CA PHE A 271 -7.19 -30.06 -2.39
C PHE A 271 -8.51 -30.82 -2.51
N SER A 272 -8.46 -32.11 -2.16
CA SER A 272 -9.65 -32.91 -1.87
C SER A 272 -10.40 -32.35 -0.66
N GLY A 273 -11.65 -32.80 -0.46
CA GLY A 273 -12.44 -32.41 0.71
C GLY A 273 -11.75 -32.77 2.03
N GLU A 274 -11.14 -33.95 2.08
CA GLU A 274 -10.39 -34.46 3.24
C GLU A 274 -9.11 -33.66 3.50
N GLN A 275 -8.30 -33.41 2.47
CA GLN A 275 -7.10 -32.58 2.57
C GLN A 275 -7.42 -31.17 3.07
N LYS A 276 -8.52 -30.55 2.60
CA LYS A 276 -8.96 -29.22 3.10
C LYS A 276 -9.27 -29.24 4.59
N THR A 277 -9.83 -30.33 5.09
CA THR A 277 -10.13 -30.51 6.52
C THR A 277 -8.84 -30.67 7.31
N GLN A 278 -7.93 -31.54 6.89
CA GLN A 278 -6.63 -31.74 7.54
C GLN A 278 -5.77 -30.46 7.55
N VAL A 279 -5.67 -29.74 6.41
CA VAL A 279 -4.99 -28.44 6.35
C VAL A 279 -5.61 -27.45 7.33
N ARG A 280 -6.94 -27.43 7.46
CA ARG A 280 -7.63 -26.52 8.38
C ARG A 280 -7.27 -26.84 9.83
N GLU A 281 -7.25 -28.12 10.20
CA GLU A 281 -6.87 -28.60 11.53
C GLU A 281 -5.41 -28.27 11.86
N ILE A 282 -4.48 -28.57 10.95
CA ILE A 282 -3.06 -28.21 11.07
C ILE A 282 -2.91 -26.68 11.28
N MET A 283 -3.62 -25.87 10.50
CA MET A 283 -3.58 -24.42 10.61
C MET A 283 -4.27 -23.88 11.87
N GLN A 284 -5.22 -24.61 12.45
CA GLN A 284 -5.83 -24.26 13.74
C GLN A 284 -4.89 -24.60 14.89
N SER A 285 -4.31 -25.80 14.88
CA SER A 285 -3.32 -26.25 15.85
C SER A 285 -2.09 -25.33 15.87
N SER A 286 -1.51 -25.02 14.70
CA SER A 286 -0.41 -24.05 14.57
C SER A 286 -0.73 -22.69 15.18
N ARG A 287 -1.97 -22.20 15.02
CA ARG A 287 -2.40 -20.93 15.65
C ARG A 287 -2.50 -21.03 17.17
N GLN A 288 -2.94 -22.17 17.70
CA GLN A 288 -3.00 -22.41 19.14
C GLN A 288 -1.60 -22.50 19.72
N GLN A 289 -0.69 -23.24 19.08
CA GLN A 289 0.73 -23.30 19.48
C GLN A 289 1.36 -21.90 19.48
N ILE A 290 1.16 -21.13 18.41
CA ILE A 290 1.63 -19.74 18.33
C ILE A 290 1.04 -18.89 19.47
N ALA A 291 -0.25 -19.03 19.76
CA ALA A 291 -0.88 -18.30 20.86
C ALA A 291 -0.30 -18.73 22.22
N ASN A 292 0.04 -20.00 22.40
CA ASN A 292 0.62 -20.52 23.63
C ASN A 292 2.03 -19.97 23.91
N VAL A 293 2.80 -19.66 22.85
CA VAL A 293 4.11 -19.00 22.97
C VAL A 293 3.98 -17.54 23.45
N LEU A 294 2.85 -16.89 23.18
CA LEU A 294 2.61 -15.50 23.56
C LEU A 294 2.19 -15.37 25.03
N THR A 295 2.63 -14.30 25.69
CA THR A 295 2.09 -13.86 26.99
C THR A 295 0.64 -13.40 26.86
N GLU A 296 -0.07 -13.27 27.97
CA GLU A 296 -1.48 -12.85 27.93
C GLU A 296 -1.63 -11.42 27.40
N GLU A 297 -0.72 -10.51 27.74
CA GLU A 297 -0.68 -9.14 27.21
C GLU A 297 -0.46 -9.16 25.69
N GLN A 298 0.48 -9.98 25.21
CA GLN A 298 0.76 -10.13 23.79
C GLN A 298 -0.45 -10.73 23.03
N ARG A 299 -1.16 -11.69 23.64
CA ARG A 299 -2.39 -12.25 23.06
C ARG A 299 -3.47 -11.20 22.92
N GLU A 300 -3.65 -10.37 23.94
CA GLU A 300 -4.65 -9.31 23.94
C GLU A 300 -4.33 -8.23 22.90
N GLN A 301 -3.07 -7.79 22.82
CA GLN A 301 -2.60 -6.91 21.75
C GLN A 301 -2.84 -7.53 20.36
N PHE A 302 -2.59 -8.84 20.19
CA PHE A 302 -2.84 -9.53 18.94
C PHE A 302 -4.34 -9.59 18.59
N ARG A 303 -5.22 -9.77 19.59
CA ARG A 303 -6.69 -9.72 19.42
C ARG A 303 -7.15 -8.33 19.03
N GLN A 304 -6.67 -7.27 19.69
CA GLN A 304 -7.02 -5.89 19.38
C GLN A 304 -6.56 -5.49 17.98
N GLN A 305 -5.31 -5.80 17.62
CA GLN A 305 -4.81 -5.56 16.26
C GLN A 305 -5.64 -6.29 15.20
N ARG A 306 -6.15 -7.50 15.50
CA ARG A 306 -7.06 -8.23 14.61
C ARG A 306 -8.44 -7.59 14.49
N GLN A 307 -8.96 -7.02 15.58
CA GLN A 307 -10.24 -6.31 15.57
C GLN A 307 -10.14 -5.01 14.77
N ILE A 308 -9.08 -4.23 14.98
CA ILE A 308 -8.80 -2.99 14.21
C ILE A 308 -8.67 -3.28 12.71
N ARG A 309 -8.08 -4.42 12.36
CA ARG A 309 -7.85 -4.83 10.96
C ARG A 309 -9.02 -5.59 10.33
N ARG A 310 -10.07 -5.92 11.08
CA ARG A 310 -11.30 -6.45 10.49
C ARG A 310 -12.06 -5.27 9.91
N PRO A 311 -12.21 -5.15 8.57
CA PRO A 311 -13.10 -4.16 8.02
C PRO A 311 -14.49 -4.40 8.63
N LYS A 312 -15.09 -3.34 9.19
CA LYS A 312 -16.49 -3.34 9.61
C LYS A 312 -17.33 -3.45 8.34
N ASN A 313 -17.50 -4.67 7.85
CA ASN A 313 -18.56 -4.98 6.90
C ASN A 313 -19.83 -5.09 7.75
N GLN A 314 -20.44 -3.94 8.02
CA GLN A 314 -21.86 -3.82 8.35
C GLN A 314 -22.61 -3.52 7.05
#